data_AF-A0A5A9NIJ8-F1
#
_entry.id   AF-A0A5A9NIJ8-F1
#
_cell.length_a   1.000
_cell.length_b   1.000
_cell.length_c   1.000
_cell.angle_alpha   90.00
_cell.angle_beta   90.00
_cell.angle_gamma   90.00
#
_symmetry.space_group_name_H-M   'P 1'
#
loop_
_entity.id
_entity.type
_entity.pdbx_description
1 polymer ?
#
loop_
_entity_poly.entity_id
_entity_poly.type
_entity_poly.pdbx_seq_one_letter_code
_entity_poly.pdbx_strand_id
1 'polypeptide(L)'
;MGKKGTFFYAVRNGFRPGVYKTWDECKQQVDKFPSAIFKKFATEEDALAFVTSQAKATCTGRSEGCDPEVLPPRNIPSSSKIVPLGSKRTHEDFEEEGGSRVKRVKLIEPPQPTASAVSSDGFTHMGDAVVVYTDGCCSANGKIGARAGIGVYWGRDHPLNVAERLPGRQTNQRAELQAACKALEQAIEMNFKRVVLYTDSMFTINGITSWVKNWKMNGWKLKSGGIVINKEDFEKLDKLNAELDVVWMHIRGHAGFTGNEEADRLSREGAAKPPC
;
A
#
# COMPACT_ATOMS: atom_id res chain seq x y z
N MET A 1 22.68 -24.17 -37.13
CA MET A 1 22.94 -23.19 -36.04
C MET A 1 21.61 -22.54 -35.65
N GLY A 2 21.21 -22.59 -34.39
CA GLY A 2 19.98 -21.93 -33.93
C GLY A 2 20.16 -20.42 -33.84
N LYS A 3 19.25 -19.64 -34.44
CA LYS A 3 19.21 -18.18 -34.25
C LYS A 3 18.83 -17.90 -32.79
N LYS A 4 19.71 -17.26 -32.01
CA LYS A 4 19.34 -16.74 -30.68
C LYS A 4 18.24 -15.68 -30.89
N GLY A 5 17.08 -15.87 -30.26
CA GLY A 5 16.01 -14.86 -30.29
C GLY A 5 16.47 -13.58 -29.60
N THR A 6 16.55 -12.48 -30.36
CA THR A 6 16.83 -11.14 -29.83
C THR A 6 15.56 -10.58 -29.21
N PHE A 7 15.50 -10.56 -27.88
CA PHE A 7 14.39 -9.96 -27.14
C PHE A 7 14.68 -8.49 -26.82
N PHE A 8 13.64 -7.67 -26.87
CA PHE A 8 13.69 -6.25 -26.55
C PHE A 8 13.03 -5.99 -25.21
N TYR A 9 13.58 -5.08 -24.42
CA TYR A 9 13.11 -4.75 -23.08
C TYR A 9 12.64 -3.30 -23.05
N ALA A 10 11.33 -3.09 -22.96
CA ALA A 10 10.74 -1.76 -22.93
C ALA A 10 10.54 -1.31 -21.48
N VAL A 11 11.05 -0.12 -21.13
CA VAL A 11 10.83 0.55 -19.85
C VAL A 11 9.90 1.73 -20.11
N ARG A 12 8.68 1.67 -19.57
CA ARG A 12 7.68 2.74 -19.60
C ARG A 12 7.81 3.69 -18.41
N ASN A 13 8.18 3.16 -17.24
CA ASN A 13 8.51 3.96 -16.06
C ASN A 13 9.78 3.40 -15.40
N GLY A 14 10.75 4.28 -15.13
CA GLY A 14 12.11 3.94 -14.73
C GLY A 14 13.03 5.17 -14.81
N PHE A 15 14.30 5.05 -14.40
CA PHE A 15 15.28 6.15 -14.43
C PHE A 15 15.45 6.76 -15.83
N ARG A 16 15.34 5.93 -16.88
CA ARG A 16 15.22 6.35 -18.28
C ARG A 16 14.19 5.44 -18.97
N PRO A 17 13.01 5.98 -19.37
CA PRO A 17 12.09 5.27 -20.24
C PRO A 17 12.70 5.09 -21.64
N GLY A 18 12.47 3.93 -22.27
CA GLY A 18 13.11 3.58 -23.53
C GLY A 18 13.05 2.09 -23.85
N VAL A 19 13.67 1.69 -24.96
CA VAL A 19 13.80 0.28 -25.38
C VAL A 19 15.26 -0.12 -25.34
N TYR A 20 15.54 -1.26 -24.70
CA TYR A 20 16.87 -1.80 -24.46
C TYR A 20 17.04 -3.17 -25.10
N LYS A 21 18.27 -3.49 -25.54
CA LYS A 21 18.56 -4.73 -26.29
C LYS A 21 19.14 -5.83 -25.39
N THR A 22 19.45 -5.50 -24.15
CA THR A 22 19.85 -6.44 -23.09
C THR A 22 19.01 -6.28 -21.83
N TRP A 23 18.99 -7.32 -21.00
CA TRP A 23 18.36 -7.26 -19.68
C TRP A 23 19.10 -6.32 -18.73
N ASP A 24 20.44 -6.28 -18.78
CA ASP A 24 21.23 -5.51 -17.81
C ASP A 24 21.10 -3.99 -18.02
N GLU A 25 20.93 -3.51 -19.25
CA GLU A 25 20.55 -2.13 -19.55
C GLU A 25 19.17 -1.77 -18.98
N CYS A 26 18.18 -2.65 -19.19
CA CYS A 26 16.82 -2.49 -18.68
C CYS A 26 16.81 -2.49 -17.14
N LYS A 27 17.53 -3.44 -16.53
CA LYS A 27 17.63 -3.61 -15.07
C LYS A 27 18.14 -2.33 -14.41
N GLN A 28 19.14 -1.67 -14.99
CA GLN A 28 19.66 -0.38 -14.50
C GLN A 28 18.60 0.74 -14.47
N GLN A 29 17.52 0.66 -15.27
CA GLN A 29 16.45 1.66 -15.26
C GLN A 29 15.33 1.34 -14.26
N VAL A 30 15.22 0.10 -13.77
CA VAL A 30 14.07 -0.38 -12.99
C VAL A 30 14.42 -0.91 -11.61
N ASP A 31 15.65 -1.39 -11.39
CA ASP A 31 16.12 -1.85 -10.08
C ASP A 31 16.08 -0.69 -9.07
N LYS A 32 15.35 -0.89 -7.97
CA LYS A 32 15.10 0.12 -6.92
C LYS A 32 14.38 1.40 -7.38
N PHE A 33 13.88 1.47 -8.61
CA PHE A 33 13.08 2.61 -9.07
C PHE A 33 11.63 2.47 -8.58
N PRO A 34 11.06 3.47 -7.89
CA PRO A 34 9.71 3.36 -7.32
C PRO A 34 8.64 3.28 -8.41
N SER A 35 7.79 2.27 -8.35
CA SER A 35 6.72 2.01 -9.33
C SER A 35 7.21 1.80 -10.77
N ALA A 36 8.38 1.17 -10.96
CA ALA A 36 8.90 0.85 -12.29
C ALA A 36 7.93 0.00 -13.12
N ILE A 37 7.83 0.29 -14.43
CA ILE A 37 6.96 -0.42 -15.37
C ILE A 37 7.79 -0.82 -16.58
N PHE A 38 7.98 -2.12 -16.78
CA PHE A 38 8.75 -2.67 -17.89
C PHE A 38 8.16 -3.98 -18.41
N LYS A 39 8.48 -4.36 -19.66
CA LYS A 39 8.03 -5.61 -20.29
C LYS A 39 9.00 -6.05 -21.39
N LYS A 40 9.15 -7.37 -21.56
CA LYS A 40 9.92 -7.98 -22.66
C LYS A 40 9.04 -8.22 -23.90
N PHE A 41 9.63 -8.07 -25.08
CA PHE A 41 8.99 -8.20 -26.38
C PHE A 41 9.88 -8.98 -27.37
N ALA A 42 9.25 -9.52 -28.42
CA ALA A 42 9.95 -10.24 -29.50
C ALA A 42 10.40 -9.32 -30.64
N THR A 43 9.82 -8.11 -30.74
CA THR A 43 10.10 -7.11 -31.77
C THR A 43 10.53 -5.79 -31.13
N GLU A 44 11.21 -4.95 -31.90
CA GLU A 44 11.54 -3.57 -31.47
C GLU A 44 10.30 -2.67 -31.60
N GLU A 45 9.39 -2.94 -32.55
CA GLU A 45 8.15 -2.18 -32.73
C GLU A 45 7.17 -2.32 -31.55
N ASP A 46 6.91 -3.54 -31.04
CA ASP A 46 6.01 -3.74 -29.90
C ASP A 46 6.58 -3.10 -28.62
N ALA A 47 7.91 -3.14 -28.48
CA ALA A 47 8.62 -2.49 -27.38
C ALA A 47 8.49 -0.96 -27.45
N LEU A 48 8.67 -0.37 -28.64
CA LEU A 48 8.48 1.07 -28.87
C LEU A 48 7.02 1.48 -28.67
N ALA A 49 6.06 0.68 -29.12
CA ALA A 49 4.63 0.90 -28.87
C ALA A 49 4.30 0.90 -27.37
N PHE A 50 4.91 0.00 -26.59
CA PHE A 50 4.73 -0.04 -25.13
C PHE A 50 5.26 1.23 -24.43
N VAL A 51 6.38 1.80 -24.85
CA VAL A 51 6.90 3.07 -24.30
C VAL A 51 6.05 4.26 -24.78
N THR A 52 5.69 4.31 -26.06
CA THR A 52 5.04 5.48 -26.68
C THR A 52 3.53 5.57 -26.45
N SER A 53 2.87 4.55 -25.90
CA SER A 53 1.40 4.50 -25.69
C SER A 53 0.82 5.55 -24.72
N GLN A 54 1.60 6.51 -24.24
CA GLN A 54 1.14 7.67 -23.46
C GLN A 54 1.55 9.02 -24.07
N ALA A 55 2.41 9.04 -25.10
CA ALA A 55 2.99 10.26 -25.68
C ALA A 55 2.02 11.08 -26.55
N LYS A 56 0.80 10.58 -26.80
CA LYS A 56 -0.13 11.13 -27.80
C LYS A 56 -1.32 11.92 -27.20
N ALA A 57 -1.20 12.40 -25.96
CA ALA A 57 -2.37 12.81 -25.15
C ALA A 57 -2.28 14.18 -24.40
N THR A 58 -1.36 15.09 -24.75
CA THR A 58 -1.39 16.49 -24.23
C THR A 58 -0.80 17.52 -25.21
N CYS A 59 -1.63 18.14 -26.05
CA CYS A 59 -1.25 19.30 -26.90
C CYS A 59 -2.46 20.23 -27.21
N THR A 60 -2.93 21.03 -26.24
CA THR A 60 -3.78 22.25 -26.35
C THR A 60 -4.13 22.69 -24.92
N GLY A 61 -4.10 23.96 -24.49
CA GLY A 61 -3.68 25.23 -25.11
C GLY A 61 -3.27 26.26 -24.03
N ARG A 62 -3.08 27.53 -24.38
CA ARG A 62 -2.58 28.62 -23.50
C ARG A 62 -3.41 29.91 -23.67
N SER A 63 -3.11 30.91 -22.82
CA SER A 63 -3.71 32.27 -22.67
C SER A 63 -5.07 32.35 -21.95
N GLU A 64 -5.35 33.31 -21.04
CA GLU A 64 -4.54 34.21 -20.16
C GLU A 64 -5.40 34.60 -18.90
N GLY A 65 -5.23 35.62 -18.04
CA GLY A 65 -4.34 36.80 -17.97
C GLY A 65 -4.58 37.68 -16.70
N CYS A 66 -4.40 39.00 -16.81
CA CYS A 66 -4.24 40.04 -15.75
C CYS A 66 -5.51 40.52 -14.97
N ASP A 67 -5.46 41.16 -13.78
CA ASP A 67 -4.48 41.11 -12.65
C ASP A 67 -5.01 41.54 -11.21
N PRO A 68 -5.07 42.83 -10.74
CA PRO A 68 -4.65 43.17 -9.36
C PRO A 68 -5.55 44.11 -8.48
N GLU A 69 -5.03 44.49 -7.28
CA GLU A 69 -5.42 45.59 -6.34
C GLU A 69 -6.73 45.43 -5.48
N VAL A 70 -6.90 45.89 -4.22
CA VAL A 70 -6.20 46.80 -3.26
C VAL A 70 -6.29 46.27 -1.77
N LEU A 71 -5.37 46.68 -0.87
CA LEU A 71 -5.43 46.68 0.63
C LEU A 71 -5.02 48.10 1.15
N PRO A 72 -5.19 48.57 2.43
CA PRO A 72 -5.30 47.88 3.75
C PRO A 72 -6.32 48.63 4.71
N PRO A 73 -6.12 48.99 6.02
CA PRO A 73 -5.33 48.43 7.15
C PRO A 73 -6.05 48.31 8.55
N ARG A 74 -5.46 47.48 9.45
CA ARG A 74 -5.31 47.59 10.94
C ARG A 74 -6.47 48.02 11.88
N ASN A 75 -6.71 47.20 12.93
CA ASN A 75 -6.33 47.53 14.34
C ASN A 75 -6.64 46.38 15.34
N ILE A 76 -6.02 46.41 16.55
CA ILE A 76 -6.23 45.45 17.66
C ILE A 76 -6.23 46.18 19.00
N PRO A 77 -7.29 46.02 19.83
CA PRO A 77 -7.10 45.62 21.24
C PRO A 77 -8.27 44.74 21.80
N SER A 78 -8.18 44.06 22.96
CA SER A 78 -7.05 43.42 23.69
C SER A 78 -7.61 42.58 24.88
N SER A 79 -6.82 41.65 25.42
CA SER A 79 -6.95 40.97 26.74
C SER A 79 -8.24 40.17 27.09
N SER A 80 -8.08 38.87 27.34
CA SER A 80 -8.43 38.24 28.62
C SER A 80 -7.99 36.75 28.67
N LYS A 81 -7.85 36.18 29.87
CA LYS A 81 -7.35 34.81 30.09
C LYS A 81 -8.49 33.85 30.47
N ILE A 82 -8.65 32.76 29.73
CA ILE A 82 -9.27 31.48 30.14
C ILE A 82 -8.75 30.40 29.18
N VAL A 83 -8.50 29.18 29.66
CA VAL A 83 -7.97 28.06 28.85
C VAL A 83 -9.01 26.93 28.75
N PRO A 84 -9.61 26.69 27.56
CA PRO A 84 -10.40 25.49 27.30
C PRO A 84 -9.55 24.40 26.62
N LEU A 85 -9.84 23.14 26.98
CA LEU A 85 -9.12 21.95 26.52
C LEU A 85 -9.57 21.55 25.10
N GLY A 86 -8.68 21.55 24.10
CA GLY A 86 -9.05 21.03 22.78
C GLY A 86 -7.99 21.06 21.67
N SER A 87 -8.04 20.01 20.83
CA SER A 87 -7.48 19.93 19.46
C SER A 87 -5.95 19.85 19.27
N LYS A 88 -5.62 19.41 18.05
CA LYS A 88 -4.30 19.06 17.50
C LYS A 88 -3.23 20.12 17.78
N ARG A 89 -2.00 19.70 18.12
CA ARG A 89 -0.82 20.53 17.88
C ARG A 89 -0.55 20.59 16.37
N THR A 90 -0.42 21.80 15.85
CA THR A 90 0.23 22.07 14.57
C THR A 90 1.76 22.06 14.73
N HIS A 91 2.45 22.10 13.59
CA HIS A 91 3.91 22.19 13.48
C HIS A 91 4.39 23.59 13.88
N GLU A 92 5.64 23.72 14.35
CA GLU A 92 6.36 25.01 14.41
C GLU A 92 7.22 25.15 13.15
N ASP A 93 7.25 26.32 12.53
CA ASP A 93 7.84 26.48 11.20
C ASP A 93 9.38 26.44 11.21
N PHE A 94 9.93 25.75 10.21
CA PHE A 94 11.29 25.96 9.70
C PHE A 94 11.13 26.32 8.22
N GLU A 95 11.61 27.50 7.83
CA GLU A 95 11.57 27.95 6.44
C GLU A 95 12.71 27.32 5.63
N GLU A 96 12.39 26.69 4.50
CA GLU A 96 13.14 26.90 3.24
C GLU A 96 12.29 26.53 2.01
N GLU A 97 12.77 26.87 0.81
CA GLU A 97 11.95 27.06 -0.39
C GLU A 97 11.51 25.78 -1.13
N GLY A 98 10.56 25.92 -2.08
CA GLY A 98 10.29 24.91 -3.10
C GLY A 98 8.82 24.69 -3.48
N GLY A 99 8.07 25.76 -3.77
CA GLY A 99 6.62 25.66 -4.01
C GLY A 99 6.22 24.88 -5.27
N SER A 100 5.10 24.13 -5.19
CA SER A 100 4.42 23.58 -6.37
C SER A 100 2.89 23.62 -6.21
N ARG A 101 2.18 24.03 -7.28
CA ARG A 101 0.72 24.21 -7.26
C ARG A 101 -0.02 22.88 -7.39
N VAL A 102 -1.00 22.65 -6.53
CA VAL A 102 -1.95 21.53 -6.62
C VAL A 102 -2.75 21.60 -7.93
N LYS A 103 -2.74 20.51 -8.74
CA LYS A 103 -3.85 20.15 -9.65
C LYS A 103 -3.76 18.70 -10.17
N ARG A 104 -4.50 17.81 -9.49
CA ARG A 104 -5.40 16.77 -10.06
C ARG A 104 -4.93 16.02 -11.33
N VAL A 105 -4.41 14.80 -11.17
CA VAL A 105 -4.16 13.84 -12.27
C VAL A 105 -4.94 12.53 -12.02
N LYS A 106 -5.36 11.85 -13.10
CA LYS A 106 -6.24 10.66 -13.07
C LYS A 106 -5.54 9.40 -12.50
N LEU A 107 -6.35 8.46 -12.01
CA LEU A 107 -5.96 7.05 -11.92
C LEU A 107 -5.50 6.52 -13.30
N ILE A 108 -4.51 5.64 -13.26
CA ILE A 108 -4.39 4.52 -14.19
C ILE A 108 -4.35 3.29 -13.29
N GLU A 109 -5.29 2.36 -13.48
CA GLU A 109 -5.34 1.11 -12.72
C GLU A 109 -4.00 0.35 -12.91
N PRO A 110 -3.31 0.00 -11.81
CA PRO A 110 -2.35 -1.09 -11.85
C PRO A 110 -3.11 -2.37 -12.25
N PRO A 111 -2.49 -3.31 -12.98
CA PRO A 111 -3.22 -4.31 -13.74
C PRO A 111 -4.16 -5.13 -12.87
N GLN A 112 -5.47 -4.95 -13.08
CA GLN A 112 -6.50 -5.92 -12.69
C GLN A 112 -6.00 -7.31 -13.10
N PRO A 113 -6.07 -8.34 -12.23
CA PRO A 113 -5.70 -9.69 -12.60
C PRO A 113 -6.65 -10.18 -13.69
N THR A 114 -6.22 -10.06 -14.96
CA THR A 114 -6.96 -10.53 -16.13
C THR A 114 -7.33 -11.98 -15.91
N ALA A 115 -8.62 -12.31 -15.88
CA ALA A 115 -9.18 -13.56 -15.36
C ALA A 115 -8.34 -14.81 -15.72
N SER A 116 -7.39 -15.13 -14.85
CA SER A 116 -6.37 -16.14 -15.09
C SER A 116 -6.80 -17.39 -14.35
N ALA A 117 -7.40 -18.33 -15.09
CA ALA A 117 -7.80 -19.67 -14.69
C ALA A 117 -8.01 -19.83 -13.17
N VAL A 118 -9.22 -19.57 -12.69
CA VAL A 118 -9.62 -19.90 -11.31
C VAL A 118 -9.24 -21.35 -11.09
N SER A 119 -8.30 -21.59 -10.18
CA SER A 119 -7.82 -22.95 -9.90
C SER A 119 -8.96 -23.77 -9.31
N SER A 120 -8.91 -25.10 -9.45
CA SER A 120 -9.93 -26.01 -8.92
C SER A 120 -10.08 -25.95 -7.38
N ASP A 121 -9.12 -25.33 -6.71
CA ASP A 121 -9.12 -25.03 -5.27
C ASP A 121 -9.82 -23.69 -4.90
N GLY A 122 -10.13 -22.83 -5.87
CA GLY A 122 -10.78 -21.53 -5.67
C GLY A 122 -9.84 -20.35 -5.35
N PHE A 123 -8.53 -20.57 -5.25
CA PHE A 123 -7.56 -19.53 -4.87
C PHE A 123 -7.02 -18.75 -6.07
N THR A 124 -6.74 -17.46 -5.84
CA THR A 124 -5.95 -16.62 -6.76
C THR A 124 -4.47 -16.96 -6.62
N HIS A 125 -3.77 -17.21 -7.73
CA HIS A 125 -2.34 -17.57 -7.74
C HIS A 125 -1.51 -16.63 -8.62
N MET A 126 -0.25 -16.41 -8.23
CA MET A 126 0.75 -15.66 -9.01
C MET A 126 2.05 -16.48 -9.08
N GLY A 127 2.15 -17.35 -10.10
CA GLY A 127 3.21 -18.35 -10.19
C GLY A 127 2.92 -19.51 -9.25
N ASP A 128 3.89 -19.86 -8.40
CA ASP A 128 3.77 -20.86 -7.33
C ASP A 128 3.34 -20.26 -5.98
N ALA A 129 3.00 -18.97 -5.95
CA ALA A 129 2.50 -18.28 -4.76
C ALA A 129 0.98 -18.14 -4.78
N VAL A 130 0.35 -18.38 -3.63
CA VAL A 130 -1.06 -18.01 -3.41
C VAL A 130 -1.17 -16.51 -3.11
N VAL A 131 -2.23 -15.85 -3.56
CA VAL A 131 -2.46 -14.41 -3.39
C VAL A 131 -3.57 -14.18 -2.36
N VAL A 132 -3.33 -13.24 -1.43
CA VAL A 132 -4.31 -12.82 -0.42
C VAL A 132 -4.29 -11.30 -0.24
N TYR A 133 -5.45 -10.72 0.05
CA TYR A 133 -5.63 -9.30 0.38
C TYR A 133 -6.08 -9.16 1.83
N THR A 134 -5.50 -8.22 2.57
CA THR A 134 -5.80 -7.99 4.00
C THR A 134 -5.94 -6.51 4.34
N ASP A 135 -6.97 -6.19 5.11
CA ASP A 135 -7.34 -4.84 5.55
C ASP A 135 -7.80 -4.85 7.02
N GLY A 136 -7.50 -3.78 7.76
CA GLY A 136 -7.88 -3.65 9.17
C GLY A 136 -8.43 -2.28 9.56
N CYS A 137 -9.72 -2.02 9.30
CA CYS A 137 -10.34 -0.75 9.68
C CYS A 137 -10.62 -0.61 11.20
N CYS A 138 -10.68 0.64 11.67
CA CYS A 138 -11.16 1.02 13.00
C CYS A 138 -12.05 2.27 12.95
N SER A 139 -13.36 2.05 13.10
CA SER A 139 -14.33 3.13 13.31
C SER A 139 -14.10 3.81 14.67
N ALA A 140 -14.21 5.14 14.72
CA ALA A 140 -13.93 5.97 15.89
C ALA A 140 -12.54 5.73 16.54
N ASN A 141 -11.53 5.33 15.74
CA ASN A 141 -10.15 5.10 16.18
C ASN A 141 -9.62 6.21 17.11
N GLY A 142 -9.05 5.80 18.26
CA GLY A 142 -8.54 6.73 19.28
C GLY A 142 -9.61 7.43 20.15
N LYS A 143 -10.89 7.04 20.06
CA LYS A 143 -11.99 7.58 20.89
C LYS A 143 -12.67 6.48 21.71
N ILE A 144 -13.45 6.89 22.71
CA ILE A 144 -14.40 6.01 23.40
C ILE A 144 -15.41 5.48 22.36
N GLY A 145 -15.73 4.19 22.43
CA GLY A 145 -16.61 3.55 21.45
C GLY A 145 -15.93 3.14 20.13
N ALA A 146 -14.59 3.16 20.06
CA ALA A 146 -13.86 2.61 18.91
C ALA A 146 -14.26 1.15 18.62
N ARG A 147 -14.48 0.81 17.35
CA ARG A 147 -14.76 -0.56 16.90
C ARG A 147 -13.90 -0.89 15.69
N ALA A 148 -13.06 -1.92 15.83
CA ALA A 148 -12.15 -2.39 14.81
C ALA A 148 -12.51 -3.80 14.34
N GLY A 149 -12.21 -4.11 13.09
CA GLY A 149 -12.45 -5.40 12.46
C GLY A 149 -11.32 -5.77 11.49
N ILE A 150 -11.24 -7.04 11.14
CA ILE A 150 -10.22 -7.57 10.23
C ILE A 150 -10.89 -8.20 9.01
N GLY A 151 -10.36 -7.87 7.84
CA GLY A 151 -10.75 -8.38 6.53
C GLY A 151 -9.64 -9.22 5.93
N VAL A 152 -9.95 -10.44 5.49
CA VAL A 152 -9.04 -11.29 4.70
C VAL A 152 -9.80 -11.81 3.49
N TYR A 153 -9.26 -11.59 2.29
CA TYR A 153 -9.88 -11.96 1.02
C TYR A 153 -8.91 -12.77 0.14
N TRP A 154 -9.29 -14.00 -0.16
CA TRP A 154 -8.54 -14.98 -0.96
C TRP A 154 -9.04 -15.09 -2.40
N GLY A 155 -10.33 -14.80 -2.60
CA GLY A 155 -11.03 -14.96 -3.85
C GLY A 155 -12.53 -14.73 -3.67
N ARG A 156 -13.25 -14.62 -4.79
CA ARG A 156 -14.70 -14.41 -4.77
C ARG A 156 -15.40 -15.61 -4.11
N ASP A 157 -16.31 -15.32 -3.18
CA ASP A 157 -17.15 -16.32 -2.49
C ASP A 157 -16.34 -17.47 -1.81
N HIS A 158 -15.06 -17.23 -1.53
CA HIS A 158 -14.10 -18.23 -1.05
C HIS A 158 -14.30 -18.55 0.46
N PRO A 159 -14.29 -19.83 0.89
CA PRO A 159 -14.66 -20.23 2.25
C PRO A 159 -13.69 -19.74 3.35
N LEU A 160 -12.45 -19.36 2.99
CA LEU A 160 -11.50 -18.77 3.94
C LEU A 160 -11.60 -17.24 4.06
N ASN A 161 -12.54 -16.58 3.37
CA ASN A 161 -12.71 -15.13 3.52
C ASN A 161 -13.17 -14.77 4.95
N VAL A 162 -12.49 -13.80 5.58
CA VAL A 162 -12.69 -13.44 6.98
C VAL A 162 -13.26 -12.04 7.09
N ALA A 163 -14.37 -11.90 7.82
CA ALA A 163 -14.90 -10.64 8.34
C ALA A 163 -15.06 -10.78 9.86
N GLU A 164 -14.00 -10.53 10.64
CA GLU A 164 -13.98 -10.79 12.09
C GLU A 164 -13.90 -9.50 12.91
N ARG A 165 -14.55 -9.49 14.07
CA ARG A 165 -14.38 -8.40 15.03
C ARG A 165 -13.02 -8.53 15.69
N LEU A 166 -12.24 -7.45 15.75
CA LEU A 166 -10.95 -7.47 16.42
C LEU A 166 -11.15 -7.71 17.94
N PRO A 167 -10.60 -8.79 18.54
CA PRO A 167 -10.67 -9.00 19.98
C PRO A 167 -9.74 -8.02 20.73
N GLY A 168 -10.13 -7.51 21.90
CA GLY A 168 -9.27 -6.66 22.75
C GLY A 168 -9.09 -5.22 22.25
N ARG A 169 -7.85 -4.70 22.23
CA ARG A 169 -7.54 -3.28 21.93
C ARG A 169 -8.00 -2.86 20.53
N GLN A 170 -8.96 -1.94 20.46
CA GLN A 170 -9.59 -1.43 19.23
C GLN A 170 -8.77 -0.27 18.62
N THR A 171 -7.79 -0.56 17.76
CA THR A 171 -7.05 0.46 16.98
C THR A 171 -6.77 0.00 15.55
N ASN A 172 -6.71 0.93 14.58
CA ASN A 172 -6.45 0.61 13.17
C ASN A 172 -5.14 -0.19 13.02
N GLN A 173 -4.03 0.35 13.53
CA GLN A 173 -2.71 -0.30 13.52
C GLN A 173 -2.69 -1.74 14.03
N ARG A 174 -3.61 -2.13 14.92
CA ARG A 174 -3.71 -3.50 15.42
C ARG A 174 -4.65 -4.37 14.58
N ALA A 175 -5.71 -3.80 14.01
CA ALA A 175 -6.51 -4.49 13.01
C ALA A 175 -5.65 -4.88 11.79
N GLU A 176 -4.84 -3.97 11.24
CA GLU A 176 -3.95 -4.27 10.11
C GLU A 176 -3.01 -5.45 10.39
N LEU A 177 -2.41 -5.48 11.58
CA LEU A 177 -1.48 -6.54 11.97
C LEU A 177 -2.18 -7.87 12.20
N GLN A 178 -3.39 -7.87 12.78
CA GLN A 178 -4.13 -9.09 13.06
C GLN A 178 -4.84 -9.64 11.80
N ALA A 179 -5.23 -8.79 10.85
CA ALA A 179 -5.69 -9.20 9.52
C ALA A 179 -4.57 -9.94 8.78
N ALA A 180 -3.36 -9.37 8.76
CA ALA A 180 -2.19 -10.03 8.20
C ALA A 180 -1.82 -11.33 8.94
N CYS A 181 -1.86 -11.35 10.28
CA CYS A 181 -1.66 -12.60 11.04
C CYS A 181 -2.66 -13.68 10.63
N LYS A 182 -3.96 -13.36 10.57
CA LYS A 182 -5.03 -14.30 10.22
C LYS A 182 -4.82 -14.91 8.84
N ALA A 183 -4.39 -14.11 7.87
CA ALA A 183 -4.07 -14.60 6.52
C ALA A 183 -2.86 -15.56 6.51
N LEU A 184 -1.81 -15.29 7.28
CA LEU A 184 -0.66 -16.21 7.37
C LEU A 184 -1.00 -17.48 8.18
N GLU A 185 -1.82 -17.39 9.22
CA GLU A 185 -2.37 -18.55 9.95
C GLU A 185 -3.13 -19.48 9.00
N GLN A 186 -4.09 -18.94 8.23
CA GLN A 186 -4.83 -19.70 7.21
C GLN A 186 -3.92 -20.28 6.11
N ALA A 187 -2.85 -19.57 5.71
CA ALA A 187 -1.89 -20.09 4.73
C ALA A 187 -1.11 -21.31 5.24
N ILE A 188 -0.73 -21.31 6.52
CA ILE A 188 -0.04 -22.42 7.19
C ILE A 188 -1.01 -23.61 7.38
N GLU A 189 -2.24 -23.36 7.81
CA GLU A 189 -3.30 -24.38 7.93
C GLU A 189 -3.60 -25.08 6.60
N MET A 190 -3.62 -24.32 5.49
CA MET A 190 -3.77 -24.85 4.12
C MET A 190 -2.45 -25.42 3.54
N ASN A 191 -1.37 -25.47 4.32
CA ASN A 191 -0.05 -25.98 3.95
C ASN A 191 0.62 -25.29 2.74
N PHE A 192 0.25 -24.05 2.42
CA PHE A 192 1.00 -23.24 1.44
C PHE A 192 2.45 -23.01 1.90
N LYS A 193 3.31 -22.60 0.97
CA LYS A 193 4.74 -22.32 1.24
C LYS A 193 5.18 -20.93 0.80
N ARG A 194 4.58 -20.36 -0.26
CA ARG A 194 4.78 -18.98 -0.70
C ARG A 194 3.45 -18.25 -0.76
N VAL A 195 3.41 -17.04 -0.21
CA VAL A 195 2.21 -16.19 -0.13
C VAL A 195 2.55 -14.79 -0.62
N VAL A 196 1.74 -14.24 -1.51
CA VAL A 196 1.77 -12.81 -1.85
C VAL A 196 0.65 -12.12 -1.06
N LEU A 197 1.05 -11.32 -0.07
CA LEU A 197 0.12 -10.62 0.83
C LEU A 197 0.02 -9.15 0.41
N TYR A 198 -1.16 -8.75 -0.03
CA TYR A 198 -1.52 -7.39 -0.39
C TYR A 198 -2.19 -6.64 0.76
N THR A 199 -1.69 -5.44 1.08
CA THR A 199 -2.27 -4.53 2.08
C THR A 199 -1.86 -3.09 1.75
N ASP A 200 -2.63 -2.10 2.20
CA ASP A 200 -2.23 -0.69 2.15
C ASP A 200 -1.52 -0.20 3.43
N SER A 201 -1.47 -1.05 4.47
CA SER A 201 -0.76 -0.77 5.71
C SER A 201 0.77 -0.81 5.53
N MET A 202 1.34 0.31 5.07
CA MET A 202 2.78 0.58 5.15
C MET A 202 3.32 0.48 6.58
N PHE A 203 2.48 0.60 7.62
CA PHE A 203 2.87 0.34 9.01
C PHE A 203 3.15 -1.15 9.26
N THR A 204 2.28 -2.03 8.78
CA THR A 204 2.50 -3.49 8.82
C THR A 204 3.75 -3.86 8.03
N ILE A 205 3.84 -3.41 6.77
CA ILE A 205 4.94 -3.75 5.84
C ILE A 205 6.29 -3.25 6.37
N ASN A 206 6.43 -1.98 6.75
CA ASN A 206 7.69 -1.47 7.29
C ASN A 206 8.04 -2.11 8.64
N GLY A 207 7.03 -2.42 9.45
CA GLY A 207 7.19 -3.12 10.71
C GLY A 207 7.85 -4.48 10.55
N ILE A 208 7.20 -5.37 9.81
CA ILE A 208 7.65 -6.76 9.62
C ILE A 208 8.96 -6.86 8.82
N THR A 209 9.11 -6.08 7.75
CA THR A 209 10.31 -6.14 6.88
C THR A 209 11.54 -5.44 7.46
N SER A 210 11.36 -4.40 8.28
CA SER A 210 12.45 -3.47 8.62
C SER A 210 12.59 -3.14 10.11
N TRP A 211 11.49 -2.91 10.82
CA TRP A 211 11.56 -2.43 12.22
C TRP A 211 11.76 -3.57 13.23
N VAL A 212 11.06 -4.70 13.06
CA VAL A 212 11.08 -5.82 14.00
C VAL A 212 12.50 -6.38 14.22
N LYS A 213 13.32 -6.47 13.17
CA LYS A 213 14.73 -6.85 13.28
C LYS A 213 15.51 -5.98 14.29
N ASN A 214 15.28 -4.67 14.27
CA ASN A 214 15.93 -3.72 15.16
C ASN A 214 15.33 -3.73 16.57
N TRP A 215 14.00 -3.92 16.68
CA TRP A 215 13.33 -4.03 17.97
C TRP A 215 13.70 -5.31 18.73
N LYS A 216 13.85 -6.45 18.05
CA LYS A 216 14.35 -7.69 18.65
C LYS A 216 15.77 -7.54 19.22
N MET A 217 16.64 -6.77 18.53
CA MET A 217 18.00 -6.48 19.02
C MET A 217 18.04 -5.48 20.20
N ASN A 218 17.09 -4.53 20.29
CA ASN A 218 17.14 -3.45 21.30
C ASN A 218 16.20 -3.65 22.52
N GLY A 219 15.57 -4.82 22.63
CA GLY A 219 14.63 -5.11 23.72
C GLY A 219 13.25 -4.44 23.56
N TRP A 220 12.79 -4.29 22.32
CA TRP A 220 11.49 -3.69 21.94
C TRP A 220 11.28 -2.24 22.41
N LYS A 221 12.31 -1.42 22.21
CA LYS A 221 12.32 0.02 22.55
C LYS A 221 12.30 0.90 21.30
N LEU A 222 11.59 2.02 21.40
CA LEU A 222 11.61 3.11 20.44
C LEU A 222 12.88 3.96 20.61
N LYS A 223 13.24 4.75 19.59
CA LYS A 223 14.38 5.70 19.68
C LYS A 223 14.22 6.73 20.80
N SER A 224 12.98 7.02 21.22
CA SER A 224 12.62 7.89 22.34
C SER A 224 12.67 7.20 23.73
N GLY A 225 13.13 5.95 23.81
CA GLY A 225 13.16 5.15 25.05
C GLY A 225 11.82 4.50 25.44
N GLY A 226 10.70 4.94 24.85
CA GLY A 226 9.38 4.33 25.06
C GLY A 226 9.27 2.90 24.51
N ILE A 227 8.26 2.16 24.97
CA ILE A 227 7.99 0.77 24.52
C ILE A 227 7.25 0.73 23.17
N VAL A 228 7.44 -0.36 22.42
CA VAL A 228 6.66 -0.64 21.19
C VAL A 228 5.26 -1.14 21.55
N ILE A 229 4.23 -0.29 21.39
CA ILE A 229 2.83 -0.56 21.81
C ILE A 229 2.22 -1.80 21.10
N ASN A 230 2.63 -2.07 19.86
CA ASN A 230 2.21 -3.23 19.07
C ASN A 230 3.21 -4.41 19.17
N LYS A 231 4.05 -4.49 20.23
CA LYS A 231 5.05 -5.56 20.40
C LYS A 231 4.45 -6.95 20.18
N GLU A 232 3.39 -7.29 20.91
CA GLU A 232 2.76 -8.62 20.87
C GLU A 232 2.18 -8.95 19.49
N ASP A 233 1.57 -7.96 18.83
CA ASP A 233 1.03 -8.09 17.48
C ASP A 233 2.15 -8.39 16.46
N PHE A 234 3.29 -7.69 16.58
CA PHE A 234 4.48 -7.92 15.74
C PHE A 234 5.23 -9.21 16.09
N GLU A 235 5.31 -9.62 17.36
CA GLU A 235 5.91 -10.90 17.79
C GLU A 235 5.07 -12.12 17.38
N LYS A 236 3.76 -11.94 17.14
CA LYS A 236 2.93 -12.95 16.46
C LYS A 236 3.26 -12.98 14.96
N LEU A 237 3.22 -11.83 14.29
CA LEU A 237 3.43 -11.74 12.84
C LEU A 237 4.83 -12.21 12.40
N ASP A 238 5.87 -11.89 13.17
CA ASP A 238 7.27 -12.28 12.93
C ASP A 238 7.51 -13.80 12.99
N LYS A 239 6.71 -14.54 13.78
CA LYS A 239 6.75 -16.02 13.79
C LYS A 239 6.09 -16.59 12.54
N LEU A 240 4.86 -16.18 12.25
CA LEU A 240 4.10 -16.62 11.07
C LEU A 240 4.84 -16.30 9.76
N ASN A 241 5.49 -15.13 9.69
CA ASN A 241 6.33 -14.73 8.55
C ASN A 241 7.64 -15.54 8.45
N ALA A 242 8.08 -16.24 9.50
CA ALA A 242 9.26 -17.11 9.45
C ALA A 242 8.94 -18.53 8.98
N GLU A 243 7.66 -18.92 9.00
CA GLU A 243 7.17 -20.24 8.55
C GLU A 243 6.78 -20.28 7.06
N LEU A 244 6.75 -19.12 6.40
CA LEU A 244 6.29 -18.91 5.02
C LEU A 244 7.26 -18.02 4.22
N ASP A 245 7.34 -18.24 2.91
CA ASP A 245 7.97 -17.29 1.97
C ASP A 245 6.95 -16.18 1.62
N VAL A 246 6.92 -15.11 2.43
CA VAL A 246 5.92 -14.03 2.32
C VAL A 246 6.44 -12.86 1.49
N VAL A 247 5.81 -12.63 0.34
CA VAL A 247 6.03 -11.47 -0.54
C VAL A 247 5.03 -10.37 -0.17
N TRP A 248 5.51 -9.34 0.53
CA TRP A 248 4.69 -8.20 0.95
C TRP A 248 4.50 -7.18 -0.17
N MET A 249 3.24 -6.93 -0.55
CA MET A 249 2.88 -6.04 -1.65
C MET A 249 2.03 -4.86 -1.15
N HIS A 250 2.61 -3.67 -1.13
CA HIS A 250 1.85 -2.45 -0.87
C HIS A 250 0.97 -2.08 -2.07
N ILE A 251 -0.31 -1.86 -1.81
CA ILE A 251 -1.26 -1.21 -2.72
C ILE A 251 -1.91 -0.01 -2.04
N ARG A 252 -2.56 0.88 -2.78
CA ARG A 252 -3.23 2.05 -2.20
C ARG A 252 -4.67 1.69 -1.84
N GLY A 253 -5.08 1.97 -0.61
CA GLY A 253 -6.48 1.91 -0.21
C GLY A 253 -7.37 2.80 -1.08
N HIS A 254 -8.60 2.34 -1.32
CA HIS A 254 -9.63 3.03 -2.12
C HIS A 254 -9.19 3.46 -3.54
N ALA A 255 -8.41 2.60 -4.23
CA ALA A 255 -7.80 2.92 -5.53
C ALA A 255 -8.36 2.12 -6.74
N GLY A 256 -9.52 1.47 -6.62
CA GLY A 256 -10.13 0.65 -7.68
C GLY A 256 -9.65 -0.81 -7.68
N PHE A 257 -9.03 -1.27 -6.59
CA PHE A 257 -8.50 -2.63 -6.47
C PHE A 257 -9.52 -3.56 -5.85
N THR A 258 -10.22 -4.35 -6.69
CA THR A 258 -11.28 -5.28 -6.28
C THR A 258 -10.93 -6.13 -5.05
N GLY A 259 -9.72 -6.70 -4.97
CA GLY A 259 -9.29 -7.50 -3.81
C GLY A 259 -9.08 -6.71 -2.52
N ASN A 260 -8.64 -5.45 -2.60
CA ASN A 260 -8.51 -4.57 -1.42
C ASN A 260 -9.88 -4.00 -1.01
N GLU A 261 -10.76 -3.75 -1.97
CA GLU A 261 -12.10 -3.20 -1.71
C GLU A 261 -13.01 -4.27 -1.10
N GLU A 262 -12.84 -5.54 -1.48
CA GLU A 262 -13.45 -6.67 -0.77
C GLU A 262 -12.82 -6.90 0.62
N ALA A 263 -11.51 -6.74 0.81
CA ALA A 263 -10.89 -6.80 2.13
C ALA A 263 -11.40 -5.67 3.06
N ASP A 264 -11.50 -4.44 2.58
CA ASP A 264 -12.07 -3.27 3.28
C ASP A 264 -13.56 -3.48 3.62
N ARG A 265 -14.35 -4.04 2.69
CA ARG A 265 -15.73 -4.44 2.94
C ARG A 265 -15.82 -5.45 4.10
N LEU A 266 -15.01 -6.51 4.04
CA LEU A 266 -14.97 -7.56 5.07
C LEU A 266 -14.48 -7.02 6.43
N SER A 267 -13.50 -6.11 6.46
CA SER A 267 -13.01 -5.52 7.73
C SER A 267 -14.07 -4.63 8.38
N ARG A 268 -14.84 -3.87 7.58
CA ARG A 268 -15.98 -3.06 8.04
C ARG A 268 -17.12 -3.92 8.56
N GLU A 269 -17.45 -5.03 7.87
CA GLU A 269 -18.40 -6.04 8.35
C GLU A 269 -17.92 -6.67 9.68
N GLY A 270 -16.62 -6.95 9.81
CA GLY A 270 -15.98 -7.36 11.06
C GLY A 270 -16.14 -6.34 12.19
N ALA A 271 -15.93 -5.05 11.92
CA ALA A 271 -16.11 -3.98 12.91
C ALA A 271 -17.58 -3.81 13.34
N ALA A 272 -18.52 -4.06 12.42
CA ALA A 272 -19.97 -4.01 12.65
C ALA A 272 -20.51 -5.17 13.50
N LYS A 273 -19.80 -6.29 13.62
CA LYS A 273 -20.14 -7.41 14.52
C LYS A 273 -20.06 -7.01 16.01
N PRO A 274 -20.82 -7.68 16.91
CA PRO A 274 -20.72 -7.49 18.35
C PRO A 274 -19.30 -7.80 18.85
N PRO A 275 -18.91 -7.33 20.06
CA PRO A 275 -17.69 -7.82 20.70
C PRO A 275 -17.81 -9.32 20.97
N CYS A 276 -16.68 -10.00 20.85
CA CYS A 276 -16.44 -11.35 21.38
C CYS A 276 -16.03 -11.27 22.86
#